data_AF-A0A5S5C891-F1
#
_entry.id   AF-A0A5S5C891-F1
#
_cell.length_a   1.000
_cell.length_b   1.000
_cell.length_c   1.000
_cell.angle_alpha   90.00
_cell.angle_beta   90.00
_cell.angle_gamma   90.00
#
_symmetry.space_group_name_H-M   'P 1'
#
loop_
_entity.id
_entity.type
_entity.pdbx_description
1 polymer ?
#
loop_
_entity_poly.entity_id
_entity_poly.type
_entity_poly.pdbx_seq_one_letter_code
_entity_poly.pdbx_strand_id
1 'polypeptide(L)'
;MSRRNRNVLILVIVAFIVIMSVMRNRDNEISEVVDRSMRYTFQEPYRFPFEVDEASSEVAIDNPDSLHQFIFRYGNKETGQQLSYIVSKLVDNPPTPADGPNRERHQLKNGRAAYYEEDESSQGIWWQTEKGFTARIIYGIDGYQTPLGDRKLTLEELIDLAQQAQ
;
A
#
# COMPACT_ATOMS: atom_id res chain seq x y z
N MET A 1 36.68 -18.83 -58.98
CA MET A 1 35.78 -17.77 -58.43
C MET A 1 36.67 -16.64 -57.91
N SER A 2 36.59 -15.44 -58.50
CA SER A 2 37.51 -14.31 -58.22
C SER A 2 37.47 -13.88 -56.74
N ARG A 3 38.64 -13.56 -56.14
CA ARG A 3 38.76 -13.04 -54.75
C ARG A 3 37.79 -11.88 -54.47
N ARG A 4 37.49 -11.08 -55.50
CA ARG A 4 36.53 -9.97 -55.45
C ARG A 4 35.10 -10.42 -55.14
N ASN A 5 34.67 -11.58 -55.66
CA ASN A 5 33.31 -12.09 -55.43
C ASN A 5 33.16 -12.72 -54.03
N ARG A 6 34.24 -13.25 -53.44
CA ARG A 6 34.25 -13.73 -52.06
C ARG A 6 34.13 -12.58 -51.06
N ASN A 7 34.82 -11.46 -51.30
CA ASN A 7 34.76 -10.30 -50.40
C ASN A 7 33.38 -9.63 -50.41
N VAL A 8 32.73 -9.55 -51.57
CA VAL A 8 31.35 -9.03 -51.67
C VAL A 8 30.36 -9.95 -50.96
N LEU A 9 30.50 -11.27 -51.10
CA LEU A 9 29.63 -12.23 -50.41
C LEU A 9 29.78 -12.15 -48.89
N ILE A 10 31.00 -11.99 -48.38
CA ILE A 10 31.26 -11.83 -46.94
C ILE A 10 30.63 -10.53 -46.41
N LEU A 11 30.76 -9.42 -47.15
CA LEU A 11 30.15 -8.14 -46.78
C LEU A 11 28.62 -8.22 -46.70
N VAL A 12 27.98 -8.92 -47.63
CA VAL A 12 26.53 -9.12 -47.63
C VAL A 12 26.09 -9.95 -46.42
N ILE A 13 26.82 -11.01 -46.08
CA ILE A 13 26.51 -11.86 -44.92
C ILE A 13 26.66 -11.07 -43.62
N VAL A 14 27.73 -10.29 -43.47
CA VAL A 14 27.95 -9.46 -42.27
C VAL A 14 26.86 -8.40 -42.13
N ALA A 15 26.47 -7.73 -43.21
CA ALA A 15 25.38 -6.77 -43.20
C ALA A 15 24.05 -7.42 -42.78
N PHE A 16 23.78 -8.63 -43.26
CA PHE A 16 22.57 -9.38 -42.90
C PHE A 16 22.54 -9.79 -41.42
N ILE A 17 23.70 -10.18 -40.85
CA ILE A 17 23.82 -10.50 -39.42
C ILE A 17 23.60 -9.25 -38.56
N VAL A 18 24.13 -8.09 -38.97
CA VAL A 18 23.92 -6.84 -38.23
C VAL A 18 22.45 -6.41 -38.26
N ILE A 19 21.77 -6.51 -39.41
CA ILE A 19 20.34 -6.20 -39.53
C ILE A 19 19.50 -7.16 -38.67
N MET A 20 19.80 -8.46 -38.69
CA MET A 20 19.12 -9.46 -37.85
C MET A 20 19.35 -9.21 -36.34
N SER A 21 20.54 -8.79 -35.92
CA SER A 21 20.83 -8.43 -34.53
C SER A 21 20.11 -7.15 -34.08
N VAL A 22 19.96 -6.16 -34.96
CA VAL A 22 19.18 -4.93 -34.65
C VAL A 22 17.68 -5.23 -34.56
N MET A 23 17.16 -6.15 -35.38
CA MET A 23 15.75 -6.55 -35.31
C MET A 23 15.42 -7.44 -34.10
N ARG A 24 16.34 -8.31 -33.68
CA ARG A 24 16.13 -9.22 -32.53
C ARG A 24 16.10 -8.51 -31.17
N ASN A 25 16.59 -7.28 -31.09
CA ASN A 25 16.60 -6.49 -29.85
C ASN A 25 15.35 -5.62 -29.65
N ARG A 26 14.37 -5.65 -30.56
CA ARG A 26 13.17 -4.80 -30.48
C ARG A 26 11.96 -5.42 -29.78
N ASP A 27 12.01 -6.72 -29.44
CA ASP A 27 10.83 -7.45 -28.96
C ASP A 27 10.87 -7.85 -27.47
N ASN A 28 11.79 -7.28 -26.68
CA ASN A 28 11.95 -7.63 -25.26
C ASN A 28 11.50 -6.53 -24.27
N GLU A 29 10.61 -5.62 -24.68
CA GLU A 29 9.73 -4.96 -23.70
C GLU A 29 8.52 -5.87 -23.47
N ILE A 30 8.74 -6.94 -22.71
CA ILE A 30 7.64 -7.59 -22.01
C ILE A 30 7.15 -6.54 -21.02
N SER A 31 6.12 -5.79 -21.40
CA SER A 31 5.34 -5.01 -20.43
C SER A 31 4.81 -6.02 -19.44
N GLU A 32 5.40 -6.05 -18.24
CA GLU A 32 4.91 -6.84 -17.12
C GLU A 32 3.43 -6.49 -16.97
N VAL A 33 2.53 -7.45 -17.21
CA VAL A 33 1.11 -7.25 -16.96
C VAL A 33 0.96 -7.18 -15.45
N VAL A 34 1.02 -5.96 -14.91
CA VAL A 34 0.80 -5.71 -13.49
C VAL A 34 -0.61 -6.21 -13.18
N ASP A 35 -0.73 -7.25 -12.34
CA ASP A 35 -2.02 -7.72 -11.85
C ASP A 35 -2.61 -6.64 -10.92
N ARG A 36 -3.48 -5.82 -11.51
CA ARG A 36 -4.21 -4.74 -10.83
C ARG A 36 -5.35 -5.28 -9.96
N SER A 37 -5.68 -6.57 -10.05
CA SER A 37 -6.74 -7.13 -9.23
C SER A 37 -6.29 -7.27 -7.77
N MET A 38 -7.21 -6.96 -6.86
CA MET A 38 -7.08 -7.27 -5.44
C MET A 38 -8.18 -8.25 -5.07
N ARG A 39 -7.92 -9.53 -5.31
CA ARG A 39 -8.75 -10.61 -4.80
C ARG A 39 -8.28 -10.94 -3.39
N TYR A 40 -8.63 -10.09 -2.44
CA TYR A 40 -8.22 -10.27 -1.05
C TYR A 40 -9.37 -9.98 -0.10
N THR A 41 -9.52 -10.83 0.91
CA THR A 41 -10.42 -10.62 2.03
C THR A 41 -9.60 -10.05 3.17
N PHE A 42 -9.84 -8.79 3.52
CA PHE A 42 -9.16 -8.14 4.64
C PHE A 42 -9.78 -8.61 5.96
N GLN A 43 -8.93 -8.83 6.95
CA GLN A 43 -9.39 -9.10 8.30
C GLN A 43 -9.65 -7.76 8.99
N GLU A 44 -10.91 -7.52 9.35
CA GLU A 44 -11.32 -6.31 10.06
C GLU A 44 -11.15 -6.50 11.58
N PRO A 45 -10.81 -5.43 12.34
CA PRO A 45 -10.94 -5.46 13.79
C PRO A 45 -12.38 -5.75 14.19
N TYR A 46 -12.57 -6.51 15.27
CA TYR A 46 -13.89 -6.90 15.76
C TYR A 46 -14.09 -6.58 17.24
N ARG A 47 -13.01 -6.22 17.95
CA ARG A 47 -13.04 -5.69 19.31
C ARG A 47 -12.52 -4.26 19.28
N PHE A 48 -13.43 -3.32 19.51
CA PHE A 48 -13.18 -1.89 19.49
C PHE A 48 -13.05 -1.34 20.92
N PRO A 49 -12.24 -0.29 21.12
CA PRO A 49 -12.11 0.38 22.43
C PRO A 49 -13.29 1.29 22.78
N PHE A 50 -14.35 1.27 21.96
CA PHE A 50 -15.59 1.99 22.17
C PHE A 50 -16.76 1.21 21.54
N GLU A 51 -17.99 1.52 21.94
CA GLU A 51 -19.19 0.92 21.36
C GLU A 51 -19.38 1.42 19.92
N VAL A 52 -19.52 0.51 18.96
CA VAL A 52 -19.72 0.86 17.55
C VAL A 52 -21.20 0.75 17.19
N ASP A 53 -21.81 1.86 16.78
CA ASP A 53 -23.19 1.93 16.29
C ASP A 53 -23.29 2.34 14.80
N GLU A 54 -22.16 2.70 14.19
CA GLU A 54 -22.00 2.99 12.77
C GLU A 54 -20.86 2.18 12.17
N ALA A 55 -21.13 1.53 11.04
CA ALA A 55 -20.10 0.85 10.26
C ALA A 55 -20.33 1.09 8.76
N SER A 56 -19.26 1.37 8.03
CA SER A 56 -19.31 1.51 6.57
C SER A 56 -17.99 1.09 5.93
N SER A 57 -18.05 0.69 4.67
CA SER A 57 -16.88 0.33 3.88
C SER A 57 -16.89 1.06 2.55
N GLU A 58 -15.75 1.58 2.14
CA GLU A 58 -15.55 2.34 0.91
C GLU A 58 -14.34 1.79 0.15
N VAL A 59 -14.44 1.76 -1.17
CA VAL A 59 -13.28 1.53 -2.05
C VAL A 59 -12.94 2.87 -2.70
N ALA A 60 -11.79 3.43 -2.33
CA ALA A 60 -11.29 4.67 -2.89
C ALA A 60 -10.20 4.36 -3.93
N ILE A 61 -10.41 4.80 -5.17
CA ILE A 61 -9.47 4.67 -6.26
C ILE A 61 -9.18 6.08 -6.77
N ASP A 62 -8.02 6.62 -6.40
CA ASP A 62 -7.60 7.97 -6.83
C ASP A 62 -7.08 7.91 -8.28
N ASN A 63 -6.27 6.88 -8.60
CA ASN A 63 -5.91 6.49 -9.96
C ASN A 63 -5.75 4.94 -10.02
N PRO A 64 -6.43 4.25 -10.96
CA PRO A 64 -6.36 2.80 -11.11
C PRO A 64 -4.95 2.23 -11.25
N ASP A 65 -3.99 3.06 -11.65
CA ASP A 65 -2.63 2.68 -11.94
C ASP A 65 -1.65 3.07 -10.81
N SER A 66 -2.10 3.71 -9.73
CA SER A 66 -1.20 4.17 -8.66
C SER A 66 -1.63 3.77 -7.25
N LEU A 67 -2.90 3.95 -6.86
CA LEU A 67 -3.34 3.76 -5.48
C LEU A 67 -4.78 3.24 -5.43
N HIS A 68 -4.95 2.07 -4.82
CA HIS A 68 -6.24 1.53 -4.47
C HIS A 68 -6.33 1.38 -2.95
N GLN A 69 -7.41 1.89 -2.36
CA GLN A 69 -7.64 1.84 -0.92
C GLN A 69 -8.97 1.17 -0.59
N PHE A 70 -8.95 0.33 0.42
CA PHE A 70 -10.14 -0.15 1.11
C PHE A 70 -10.19 0.54 2.46
N ILE A 71 -11.30 1.23 2.72
CA ILE A 71 -11.49 2.04 3.91
C ILE A 71 -12.69 1.47 4.66
N PHE A 72 -12.45 0.93 5.84
CA PHE A 72 -13.47 0.47 6.77
C PHE A 72 -13.58 1.51 7.88
N ARG A 73 -14.78 2.04 8.09
CA ARG A 73 -15.06 3.08 9.08
C ARG A 73 -16.01 2.54 10.13
N TYR A 74 -15.66 2.79 11.38
CA TYR A 74 -16.48 2.45 12.54
C TYR A 74 -16.67 3.71 13.38
N GLY A 75 -17.88 3.92 13.87
CA GLY A 75 -18.25 5.13 14.59
C GLY A 75 -19.19 4.86 15.75
N ASN A 76 -19.23 5.84 16.65
CA ASN A 76 -20.28 5.99 17.66
C ASN A 76 -20.94 7.36 17.48
N LYS A 77 -22.22 7.41 17.15
CA LYS A 77 -22.94 8.69 16.95
C LYS A 77 -23.05 9.52 18.20
N GLU A 78 -23.27 8.88 19.34
CA GLU A 78 -23.48 9.56 20.62
C GLU A 78 -22.19 10.21 21.12
N THR A 79 -21.08 9.46 21.03
CA THR A 79 -19.80 9.90 21.56
C THR A 79 -18.93 10.61 20.51
N GLY A 80 -19.25 10.51 19.21
CA GLY A 80 -18.48 11.09 18.12
C GLY A 80 -17.17 10.34 17.81
N GLN A 81 -16.89 9.21 18.47
CA GLN A 81 -15.70 8.40 18.21
C GLN A 81 -15.73 7.82 16.81
N GLN A 82 -14.58 7.87 16.13
CA GLN A 82 -14.42 7.31 14.80
C GLN A 82 -13.09 6.59 14.67
N LEU A 83 -13.11 5.44 14.01
CA LEU A 83 -11.95 4.65 13.67
C LEU A 83 -12.02 4.28 12.19
N SER A 84 -10.95 4.54 11.46
CA SER A 84 -10.78 4.09 10.08
C SER A 84 -9.66 3.07 9.98
N TYR A 85 -9.99 1.84 9.57
CA TYR A 85 -9.00 0.86 9.10
C TYR A 85 -8.86 1.01 7.59
N ILE A 86 -7.65 1.34 7.14
CA ILE A 86 -7.36 1.64 5.73
C ILE A 86 -6.27 0.69 5.25
N VAL A 87 -6.55 -0.03 4.17
CA VAL A 87 -5.57 -0.89 3.50
C VAL A 87 -5.32 -0.35 2.11
N SER A 88 -4.05 -0.06 1.83
CA SER A 88 -3.61 0.55 0.58
C SER A 88 -2.73 -0.43 -0.19
N LYS A 89 -3.07 -0.67 -1.46
CA LYS A 89 -2.16 -1.21 -2.47
C LYS A 89 -1.72 -0.05 -3.35
N LEU A 90 -0.43 0.29 -3.28
CA LEU A 90 0.16 1.11 -4.32
C LEU A 90 0.79 0.22 -5.37
N VAL A 91 0.61 0.64 -6.62
CA VAL A 91 1.15 -0.06 -7.78
C VAL A 91 2.57 0.41 -8.08
N ASP A 92 2.87 1.70 -7.85
CA ASP A 92 4.20 2.29 -8.05
C ASP A 92 4.70 3.03 -6.79
N ASN A 93 5.92 2.70 -6.33
CA ASN A 93 6.66 3.32 -5.21
C ASN A 93 5.80 3.71 -3.98
N PRO A 94 5.24 2.73 -3.24
CA PRO A 94 4.47 3.00 -2.03
C PRO A 94 5.27 3.81 -1.01
N PRO A 95 4.68 4.87 -0.41
CA PRO A 95 5.18 5.34 0.87
C PRO A 95 5.14 4.18 1.87
N THR A 96 6.28 3.90 2.47
CA THR A 96 6.39 2.91 3.52
C THR A 96 5.74 3.44 4.79
N PRO A 97 5.30 2.55 5.71
CA PRO A 97 4.87 2.97 7.04
C PRO A 97 5.86 3.91 7.76
N ALA A 98 7.16 3.82 7.44
CA ALA A 98 8.22 4.63 8.04
C ALA A 98 8.37 6.05 7.44
N ASP A 99 7.72 6.36 6.32
CA ASP A 99 7.98 7.60 5.56
C ASP A 99 7.26 8.83 6.15
N GLY A 100 6.49 8.67 7.21
CA GLY A 100 5.78 9.77 7.87
C GLY A 100 6.70 10.60 8.78
N PRO A 101 6.57 11.94 8.80
CA PRO A 101 7.30 12.77 9.73
C PRO A 101 6.93 12.39 11.18
N ASN A 102 7.92 12.34 12.07
CA ASN A 102 7.71 12.12 13.52
C ASN A 102 7.05 10.80 13.93
N ARG A 103 7.10 9.77 13.08
CA ARG A 103 6.59 8.44 13.46
C ARG A 103 7.51 7.72 14.43
N GLU A 104 6.96 7.31 15.56
CA GLU A 104 7.64 6.46 16.53
C GLU A 104 7.53 4.99 16.13
N ARG A 105 8.65 4.27 16.10
CA ARG A 105 8.68 2.86 15.73
C ARG A 105 8.37 1.98 16.95
N HIS A 106 7.37 1.12 16.79
CA HIS A 106 6.99 0.09 17.75
C HIS A 106 7.00 -1.30 17.09
N GLN A 107 6.66 -2.33 17.88
CA GLN A 107 6.50 -3.69 17.40
C GLN A 107 5.08 -4.18 17.67
N LEU A 108 4.48 -4.80 16.67
CA LEU A 108 3.28 -5.61 16.84
C LEU A 108 3.62 -6.90 17.57
N LYS A 109 2.61 -7.57 18.14
CA LYS A 109 2.81 -8.81 18.93
C LYS A 109 3.44 -9.94 18.10
N ASN A 110 3.29 -9.92 16.79
CA ASN A 110 3.95 -10.86 15.87
C ASN A 110 5.36 -10.46 15.42
N GLY A 111 5.96 -9.43 16.03
CA GLY A 111 7.33 -8.96 15.76
C GLY A 111 7.49 -8.02 14.56
N ARG A 112 6.40 -7.70 13.84
CA ARG A 112 6.45 -6.72 12.74
C ARG A 112 6.62 -5.31 13.27
N ALA A 113 7.34 -4.48 12.51
CA ALA A 113 7.41 -3.06 12.80
C ALA A 113 6.05 -2.42 12.54
N ALA A 114 5.61 -1.61 13.50
CA ALA A 114 4.55 -0.65 13.33
C ALA A 114 5.07 0.74 13.67
N TYR A 115 4.40 1.75 13.16
CA TYR A 115 4.80 3.14 13.30
C TYR A 115 3.61 3.88 13.84
N TYR A 116 3.78 4.60 14.94
CA TYR A 116 2.74 5.38 15.59
C TYR A 116 2.97 6.86 15.32
N GLU A 117 1.90 7.60 15.13
CA GLU A 117 1.90 9.05 14.96
C GLU A 117 0.61 9.59 15.57
N GLU A 118 0.73 10.75 16.22
CA GLU A 118 -0.35 11.42 16.92
C GLU A 118 -0.23 12.92 16.68
N ASP A 119 -1.37 13.57 16.48
CA ASP A 119 -1.52 15.00 16.53
C ASP A 119 -2.62 15.40 17.55
N GLU A 120 -3.07 16.64 17.51
CA GLU A 120 -4.05 17.14 18.47
C GLU A 120 -5.41 16.42 18.37
N SER A 121 -5.83 16.03 17.17
CA SER A 121 -7.19 15.52 16.89
C SER A 121 -7.23 14.08 16.40
N SER A 122 -6.08 13.43 16.22
CA SER A 122 -5.99 12.07 15.71
C SER A 122 -4.81 11.29 16.26
N GLN A 123 -5.01 9.97 16.31
CA GLN A 123 -3.98 8.98 16.57
C GLN A 123 -3.96 7.97 15.44
N GLY A 124 -2.79 7.50 15.06
CA GLY A 124 -2.69 6.44 14.06
C GLY A 124 -1.58 5.45 14.33
N ILE A 125 -1.75 4.28 13.71
CA ILE A 125 -0.72 3.25 13.65
C ILE A 125 -0.65 2.66 12.24
N TRP A 126 0.55 2.55 11.69
CA TRP A 126 0.84 2.10 10.32
C TRP A 126 1.74 0.88 10.34
N TRP A 127 1.47 -0.11 9.48
CA TRP A 127 2.30 -1.30 9.34
C TRP A 127 2.23 -1.89 7.93
N GLN A 128 3.17 -2.78 7.63
CA GLN A 128 3.12 -3.60 6.41
C GLN A 128 2.43 -4.94 6.71
N THR A 129 1.44 -5.31 5.91
CA THR A 129 0.82 -6.63 5.96
C THR A 129 1.72 -7.69 5.35
N GLU A 130 1.45 -8.99 5.60
CA GLU A 130 2.17 -10.11 4.96
C GLU A 130 2.16 -10.06 3.45
N LYS A 131 1.08 -9.52 2.89
CA LYS A 131 0.85 -9.48 1.45
C LYS A 131 1.45 -8.24 0.78
N GLY A 132 2.21 -7.45 1.54
CA GLY A 132 2.84 -6.24 1.01
C GLY A 132 1.88 -5.06 0.84
N PHE A 133 0.72 -5.07 1.50
CA PHE A 133 -0.12 -3.86 1.62
C PHE A 133 0.34 -2.96 2.76
N THR A 134 0.18 -1.66 2.60
CA THR A 134 0.30 -0.70 3.69
C THR A 134 -1.04 -0.63 4.40
N ALA A 135 -1.10 -1.07 5.65
CA ALA A 135 -2.28 -0.98 6.49
C ALA A 135 -2.09 0.12 7.53
N ARG A 136 -3.19 0.80 7.87
CA ARG A 136 -3.20 1.81 8.92
C ARG A 136 -4.53 1.86 9.64
N ILE A 137 -4.48 2.21 10.91
CA ILE A 137 -5.65 2.57 11.71
C ILE A 137 -5.50 4.03 12.08
N ILE A 138 -6.57 4.79 11.90
CA ILE A 138 -6.65 6.21 12.29
C ILE A 138 -7.86 6.35 13.20
N TYR A 139 -7.66 6.93 14.36
CA TYR A 139 -8.68 7.21 15.37
C TYR A 139 -8.84 8.72 15.54
N GLY A 140 -10.08 9.16 15.76
CA GLY A 140 -10.41 10.56 16.00
C GLY A 140 -11.79 10.74 16.61
N ILE A 141 -12.11 12.00 16.91
CA ILE A 141 -13.44 12.44 17.35
C ILE A 141 -14.01 13.39 16.30
N ASP A 142 -15.30 13.23 15.96
CA ASP A 142 -16.06 14.09 15.05
C ASP A 142 -15.36 14.32 13.70
N GLY A 143 -14.92 13.23 13.04
CA GLY A 143 -14.21 13.34 11.76
C GLY A 143 -12.83 14.00 11.88
N TYR A 144 -12.14 13.75 13.00
CA TYR A 144 -10.79 14.26 13.31
C TYR A 144 -10.74 15.79 13.50
N GLN A 145 -11.88 16.41 13.82
CA GLN A 145 -11.99 17.86 14.01
C GLN A 145 -11.88 18.27 15.50
N THR A 146 -12.16 17.34 16.41
CA THR A 146 -12.17 17.59 17.85
C THR A 146 -10.87 17.08 18.49
N PRO A 147 -10.18 17.90 19.31
CA PRO A 147 -9.01 17.45 20.06
C PRO A 147 -9.31 16.22 20.90
N LEU A 148 -8.38 15.25 20.91
CA LEU A 148 -8.61 13.96 21.57
C LEU A 148 -8.71 14.09 23.10
N GLY A 149 -7.93 14.98 23.72
CA GLY A 149 -7.90 15.18 25.17
C GLY A 149 -7.72 13.86 25.93
N ASP A 150 -8.60 13.61 26.91
CA ASP A 150 -8.61 12.39 27.72
C ASP A 150 -9.25 11.18 26.99
N ARG A 151 -9.75 11.38 25.77
CA ARG A 151 -10.40 10.33 24.95
C ARG A 151 -9.44 9.66 23.98
N LYS A 152 -8.14 9.89 24.16
CA LYS A 152 -7.07 9.18 23.45
C LYS A 152 -7.17 7.69 23.72
N LEU A 153 -6.89 6.91 22.68
CA LEU A 153 -6.57 5.51 22.86
C LEU A 153 -5.16 5.40 23.41
N THR A 154 -4.94 4.36 24.21
CA THR A 154 -3.60 3.92 24.55
C THR A 154 -2.92 3.32 23.32
N LEU A 155 -1.59 3.39 23.28
CA LEU A 155 -0.82 2.72 22.22
C LEU A 155 -1.11 1.21 22.18
N GLU A 156 -1.34 0.58 23.33
CA GLU A 156 -1.66 -0.85 23.41
C GLU A 156 -3.00 -1.17 22.74
N GLU A 157 -4.02 -0.33 22.91
CA GLU A 157 -5.30 -0.48 22.19
C GLU A 157 -5.12 -0.37 20.67
N LEU A 158 -4.30 0.58 20.20
CA LEU A 158 -3.98 0.71 18.77
C LEU A 158 -3.21 -0.51 18.23
N ILE A 159 -2.24 -1.02 18.99
CA ILE A 159 -1.50 -2.24 18.65
C ILE A 159 -2.44 -3.46 18.61
N ASP A 160 -3.38 -3.56 19.54
CA ASP A 160 -4.35 -4.65 19.60
C ASP A 160 -5.34 -4.61 18.43
N LEU A 161 -5.78 -3.41 18.03
CA LEU A 161 -6.57 -3.22 16.82
C LEU A 161 -5.77 -3.64 15.57
N ALA A 162 -4.52 -3.20 15.45
CA ALA A 162 -3.65 -3.58 14.34
C ALA A 162 -3.40 -5.09 14.30
N GLN A 163 -3.24 -5.73 15.46
CA GLN A 163 -3.01 -7.17 15.58
C GLN A 163 -4.23 -8.01 15.16
N GLN A 164 -5.45 -7.51 15.40
CA GLN A 164 -6.68 -8.16 14.94
C GLN A 164 -6.81 -8.13 13.41
N ALA A 165 -6.19 -7.16 12.74
CA ALA A 165 -6.32 -6.90 11.31
C ALA A 165 -5.13 -7.41 10.46
N GLN A 166 -4.36 -8.38 10.99
CA GLN A 166 -3.22 -9.01 10.32
C GLN A 166 -3.56 -10.32 9.64
#